data_AF-K1ZZE5-F1
#
_entry.id   AF-K1ZZE5-F1
#
_cell.length_a   1.000
_cell.length_b   1.000
_cell.length_c   1.000
_cell.angle_alpha   90.00
_cell.angle_beta   90.00
_cell.angle_gamma   90.00
#
_symmetry.space_group_name_H-M   'P 1'
#
loop_
_entity.id
_entity.type
_entity.pdbx_description
1 polymer ?
#
loop_
_entity_poly.entity_id
_entity_poly.type
_entity_poly.pdbx_seq_one_letter_code
_entity_poly.pdbx_strand_id
1 'polypeptide(L)'
;MKQYGYLRAIYLSFYSRDLYRDVAKNWGAGVLLYLLLVLALCWVVMIFRIQPAINQGAAQFVEVIVPQLPSFIHIEDGVAKTPENRPYYIKNPETKEVIAIIDTSGKYKNLEEARTRLLITKDKAIYTDNEVIKIKKIPEHFTLRINRAETKEVTLKFMGWLWIILLPLFILVSFLYRLIQSIIYAIFGTFFAVMMGVNTPYATVFKLTMVALTPAIVISTVTDWFGYGFYHHMLLYFILSMAYLIYAIRANKNA
;
A
#
# COMPACT_ATOMS: atom_id res chain seq x y z
N MET A 1 -19.88 18.27 -27.22
CA MET A 1 -19.65 16.81 -27.09
C MET A 1 -18.18 16.58 -26.85
N LYS A 2 -17.83 15.60 -26.01
CA LYS A 2 -16.43 15.27 -25.69
C LYS A 2 -15.67 14.83 -26.95
N GLN A 3 -14.54 15.47 -27.23
CA GLN A 3 -13.74 15.19 -28.42
C GLN A 3 -12.70 14.10 -28.20
N TYR A 4 -12.19 13.94 -26.97
CA TYR A 4 -11.11 13.01 -26.68
C TYR A 4 -11.52 11.86 -25.74
N GLY A 5 -11.14 10.63 -26.08
CA GLY A 5 -11.26 9.47 -25.19
C GLY A 5 -10.30 9.52 -24.00
N TYR A 6 -10.59 8.80 -22.91
CA TYR A 6 -9.77 8.84 -21.69
C TYR A 6 -8.35 8.29 -21.88
N LEU A 7 -8.18 7.16 -22.57
CA LEU A 7 -6.85 6.59 -22.84
C LEU A 7 -6.00 7.53 -23.69
N ARG A 8 -6.63 8.15 -24.71
CA ARG A 8 -5.97 9.14 -25.57
C ARG A 8 -5.53 10.37 -24.78
N ALA A 9 -6.34 10.79 -23.81
CA ALA A 9 -6.05 11.93 -22.97
C ALA A 9 -4.78 11.74 -22.11
N ILE A 10 -4.38 10.50 -21.80
CA ILE A 10 -3.17 10.23 -21.01
C ILE A 10 -1.94 10.78 -21.73
N TYR A 11 -1.71 10.39 -22.98
CA TYR A 11 -0.55 10.89 -23.72
C TYR A 11 -0.75 12.35 -24.16
N LEU A 12 -1.98 12.74 -24.52
CA LEU A 12 -2.28 14.13 -24.92
C LEU A 12 -2.11 15.12 -23.76
N SER A 13 -2.22 14.69 -22.50
CA SER A 13 -1.98 15.53 -21.33
C SER A 13 -0.57 16.11 -21.29
N PHE A 14 0.39 15.50 -21.99
CA PHE A 14 1.76 15.98 -22.03
C PHE A 14 1.93 17.22 -22.91
N TYR A 15 1.00 17.54 -23.82
CA TYR A 15 1.23 18.62 -24.79
C TYR A 15 -0.01 19.22 -25.46
N SER A 16 -1.19 18.57 -25.45
CA SER A 16 -2.33 19.03 -26.25
C SER A 16 -3.13 20.13 -25.57
N ARG A 17 -3.12 21.34 -26.17
CA ARG A 17 -3.99 22.45 -25.74
C ARG A 17 -5.45 22.13 -25.96
N ASP A 18 -5.77 21.45 -27.06
CA ASP A 18 -7.16 21.14 -27.42
C ASP A 18 -7.77 20.12 -26.48
N LEU A 19 -6.98 19.18 -25.94
CA LEU A 19 -7.42 18.34 -24.84
C LEU A 19 -7.86 19.18 -23.64
N TYR A 20 -7.03 20.12 -23.19
CA TYR A 20 -7.36 20.95 -22.02
C TYR A 20 -8.60 21.82 -22.25
N ARG A 21 -8.81 22.31 -23.48
CA ARG A 21 -10.04 23.02 -23.86
C ARG A 21 -11.27 22.11 -23.83
N ASP A 22 -11.15 20.89 -24.35
CA ASP A 22 -12.22 19.88 -24.32
C ASP A 22 -12.57 19.49 -22.88
N VAL A 23 -11.57 19.33 -22.00
CA VAL A 23 -11.75 19.05 -20.58
C VAL A 23 -12.51 20.18 -19.88
N ALA A 24 -12.12 21.42 -20.14
CA ALA A 24 -12.78 22.58 -19.57
C ALA A 24 -14.27 22.66 -19.94
N LYS A 25 -14.60 22.36 -21.19
CA LYS A 25 -15.97 22.53 -21.74
C LYS A 25 -16.86 21.30 -21.61
N ASN A 26 -16.33 20.10 -21.86
CA ASN A 26 -17.17 18.93 -22.16
C ASN A 26 -17.09 17.77 -21.15
N TRP A 27 -16.09 17.71 -20.26
CA TRP A 27 -15.85 16.48 -19.50
C TRP A 27 -16.72 16.28 -18.25
N GLY A 28 -17.29 17.35 -17.68
CA GLY A 28 -18.10 17.27 -16.46
C GLY A 28 -17.43 16.48 -15.32
N ALA A 29 -18.20 15.64 -14.64
CA ALA A 29 -17.71 14.73 -13.59
C ALA A 29 -16.89 13.53 -14.15
N GLY A 30 -16.90 13.31 -15.47
CA GLY A 30 -16.15 12.24 -16.12
C GLY A 30 -14.62 12.38 -15.97
N VAL A 31 -14.13 13.52 -15.50
CA VAL A 31 -12.71 13.69 -15.15
C VAL A 31 -12.29 12.85 -13.93
N LEU A 32 -13.23 12.52 -13.03
CA LEU A 32 -12.96 11.64 -11.89
C LEU A 32 -12.67 10.22 -12.35
N LEU A 33 -13.48 9.73 -13.29
CA LEU A 33 -13.25 8.42 -13.92
C LEU A 33 -11.93 8.41 -14.69
N TYR A 34 -11.58 9.50 -15.38
CA TYR A 34 -10.27 9.63 -16.02
C TYR A 34 -9.13 9.49 -15.01
N LEU A 35 -9.17 10.22 -13.89
CA LEU A 35 -8.12 10.14 -12.87
C LEU A 35 -8.03 8.72 -12.29
N LEU A 36 -9.17 8.08 -12.01
CA LEU A 36 -9.22 6.70 -11.56
C LEU A 36 -8.57 5.74 -12.57
N LEU A 37 -8.83 5.92 -13.87
CA LEU A 37 -8.22 5.11 -14.94
C LEU A 37 -6.70 5.31 -15.03
N VAL A 38 -6.21 6.54 -14.95
CA VAL A 38 -4.76 6.83 -14.92
C VAL A 38 -4.11 6.08 -13.75
N LEU A 39 -4.70 6.17 -12.56
CA LEU A 39 -4.18 5.52 -11.36
C LEU A 39 -4.27 4.00 -11.46
N ALA A 40 -5.36 3.44 -11.98
CA ALA A 40 -5.50 2.01 -12.19
C ALA A 40 -4.39 1.46 -13.09
N LEU A 41 -4.11 2.14 -14.21
CA LEU A 41 -3.02 1.74 -15.11
C LEU A 41 -1.65 1.83 -14.41
N CYS A 42 -1.38 2.91 -13.67
CA CYS A 42 -0.12 3.06 -12.95
C CYS A 42 0.08 1.98 -11.88
N TRP A 43 -0.98 1.63 -11.14
CA TRP A 43 -0.93 0.59 -10.12
C TRP A 43 -0.85 -0.83 -10.70
N VAL A 44 -1.51 -1.09 -11.84
CA VAL A 44 -1.32 -2.34 -12.58
C VAL A 44 0.12 -2.50 -13.04
N VAL A 45 0.80 -1.42 -13.45
CA VAL A 45 2.24 -1.49 -13.71
C VAL A 45 2.97 -1.81 -12.40
N MET A 46 2.81 -1.00 -11.35
CA MET A 46 3.56 -1.15 -10.09
C MET A 46 3.40 -2.52 -9.41
N ILE A 47 2.26 -3.21 -9.58
CA ILE A 47 2.06 -4.52 -8.94
C ILE A 47 3.06 -5.56 -9.44
N PHE A 48 3.47 -5.50 -10.71
CA PHE A 48 4.47 -6.41 -11.27
C PHE A 48 5.86 -6.25 -10.63
N ARG A 49 6.14 -5.07 -10.03
CA ARG A 49 7.39 -4.81 -9.28
C ARG A 49 7.26 -5.23 -7.82
N ILE A 50 6.09 -5.03 -7.21
CA ILE A 50 5.88 -5.26 -5.77
C ILE A 50 5.60 -6.75 -5.48
N GLN A 51 4.82 -7.41 -6.33
CA GLN A 51 4.37 -8.79 -6.09
C GLN A 51 5.52 -9.80 -5.95
N PRO A 52 6.58 -9.78 -6.77
CA PRO A 52 7.71 -10.69 -6.58
C PRO A 52 8.40 -10.51 -5.22
N ALA A 53 8.54 -9.28 -4.74
CA ALA A 53 9.15 -9.01 -3.44
C ALA A 53 8.29 -9.54 -2.28
N ILE A 54 6.96 -9.40 -2.36
CA ILE A 54 6.02 -10.00 -1.39
C ILE A 54 6.15 -11.53 -1.40
N ASN A 55 6.11 -12.15 -2.58
CA ASN A 55 6.21 -13.60 -2.72
C ASN A 55 7.55 -14.13 -2.22
N GLN A 56 8.65 -13.43 -2.50
CA GLN A 56 9.98 -13.79 -2.02
C GLN A 56 10.06 -13.69 -0.50
N GLY A 57 9.55 -12.60 0.09
CA GLY A 57 9.49 -12.46 1.55
C GLY A 57 8.67 -13.56 2.22
N ALA A 58 7.53 -13.93 1.61
CA ALA A 58 6.70 -15.04 2.07
C ALA A 58 7.43 -16.40 1.95
N ALA A 59 8.11 -16.65 0.83
CA ALA A 59 8.90 -17.86 0.63
C ALA A 59 10.03 -17.97 1.67
N GLN A 60 10.78 -16.89 1.89
CA GLN A 60 11.83 -16.84 2.90
C GLN A 60 11.29 -17.08 4.31
N PHE A 61 10.16 -16.47 4.66
CA PHE A 61 9.49 -16.75 5.94
C PHE A 61 9.14 -18.23 6.07
N VAL A 62 8.55 -18.82 5.03
CA VAL A 62 8.17 -20.24 4.98
C VAL A 62 9.39 -21.16 5.07
N GLU A 63 10.51 -20.82 4.45
CA GLU A 63 11.71 -21.65 4.47
C GLU A 63 12.45 -21.60 5.79
N VAL A 64 12.49 -20.44 6.45
CA VAL A 64 13.30 -20.26 7.66
C VAL A 64 12.49 -20.42 8.93
N ILE A 65 11.28 -19.87 9.00
CA ILE A 65 10.51 -19.82 10.26
C ILE A 65 9.63 -21.05 10.43
N VAL A 66 8.90 -21.48 9.39
CA VAL A 66 7.94 -22.59 9.51
C VAL A 66 8.59 -23.90 9.97
N PRO A 67 9.83 -24.27 9.58
CA PRO A 67 10.48 -25.48 10.10
C PRO A 67 10.77 -25.45 11.61
N GLN A 68 10.85 -24.26 12.21
CA GLN A 68 11.11 -24.08 13.65
C GLN A 68 9.83 -24.21 14.50
N LEU A 69 8.65 -24.11 13.90
CA LEU A 69 7.37 -24.32 14.58
C LEU A 69 7.21 -25.79 14.96
N PRO A 70 6.43 -26.17 16.00
CA PRO A 70 6.04 -27.57 16.23
C PRO A 70 5.35 -28.19 14.99
N SER A 71 5.28 -29.52 14.88
CA SER A 71 4.55 -30.15 13.74
C SER A 71 3.06 -29.85 13.79
N PHE A 72 2.49 -29.73 15.00
CA PHE A 72 1.17 -29.15 15.23
C PHE A 72 1.12 -28.30 16.51
N ILE A 73 0.19 -27.36 16.55
CA ILE A 73 -0.27 -26.68 17.76
C ILE A 73 -1.78 -26.82 17.80
N HIS A 74 -2.28 -27.52 18.81
CA HIS A 74 -3.71 -27.68 19.04
C HIS A 74 -4.10 -26.92 20.29
N ILE A 75 -5.01 -25.97 20.15
CA ILE A 75 -5.68 -25.32 21.26
C ILE A 75 -7.09 -25.90 21.30
N GLU A 76 -7.45 -26.53 22.41
CA GLU A 76 -8.79 -27.04 22.69
C GLU A 76 -9.19 -26.53 24.06
N ASP A 77 -10.37 -25.91 24.15
CA ASP A 77 -10.90 -25.30 25.37
C ASP A 77 -9.89 -24.38 26.09
N GLY A 78 -9.21 -23.53 25.33
CA GLY A 78 -8.21 -22.60 25.85
C GLY A 78 -6.86 -23.23 26.23
N VAL A 79 -6.67 -24.53 25.98
CA VAL A 79 -5.46 -25.26 26.35
C VAL A 79 -4.64 -25.65 25.11
N ALA A 80 -3.48 -25.02 24.94
CA ALA A 80 -2.50 -25.32 23.92
C ALA A 80 -1.71 -26.60 24.21
N LYS A 81 -1.52 -27.43 23.18
CA LYS A 81 -0.74 -28.66 23.17
C LYS A 81 0.20 -28.67 21.96
N THR A 82 1.39 -29.21 22.16
CA THR A 82 2.39 -29.48 21.12
C THR A 82 2.74 -30.97 21.10
N PRO A 83 3.31 -31.50 20.00
CA PRO A 83 3.59 -32.92 19.82
C PRO A 83 4.52 -33.51 20.87
N GLU A 84 5.58 -32.78 21.23
CA GLU A 84 6.55 -33.22 22.22
C GLU A 84 6.47 -32.37 23.49
N ASN A 85 6.70 -32.98 24.65
CA ASN A 85 6.74 -32.27 25.93
C ASN A 85 8.07 -31.51 26.11
N ARG A 86 8.29 -30.48 25.27
CA ARG A 86 9.48 -29.62 25.32
C ARG A 86 9.19 -28.21 24.77
N PRO A 87 10.02 -27.21 25.08
CA PRO A 87 9.96 -25.91 24.42
C PRO A 87 10.44 -25.98 22.96
N TYR A 88 9.78 -25.23 22.09
CA TYR A 88 10.20 -24.95 20.71
C TYR A 88 10.72 -23.53 20.63
N TYR A 89 11.92 -23.38 20.06
CA TYR A 89 12.62 -22.11 19.98
C TYR A 89 12.55 -21.57 18.56
N ILE A 90 11.99 -20.39 18.40
CA ILE A 90 11.91 -19.67 17.12
C ILE A 90 12.98 -18.60 17.14
N LYS A 91 13.93 -18.72 16.23
CA LYS A 91 15.11 -17.86 16.14
C LYS A 91 15.05 -16.97 14.91
N ASN A 92 15.58 -15.76 15.06
CA ASN A 92 15.84 -14.88 13.93
C ASN A 92 16.93 -15.53 13.03
N PRO A 93 16.71 -15.66 11.70
CA PRO A 93 17.69 -16.23 10.79
C PRO A 93 19.05 -15.55 10.81
N GLU A 94 19.05 -14.22 10.95
CA GLU A 94 20.23 -13.37 10.81
C GLU A 94 20.98 -13.27 12.13
N THR A 95 20.30 -12.84 13.20
CA THR A 95 20.94 -12.61 14.51
C THR A 95 21.10 -13.88 15.35
N LYS A 96 20.40 -14.97 14.99
CA LYS A 96 20.28 -16.22 15.77
C LYS A 96 19.64 -16.08 17.14
N GLU A 97 19.18 -14.88 17.51
CA GLU A 97 18.49 -14.60 18.76
C GLU A 97 17.13 -15.31 18.80
N VAL A 98 16.71 -15.76 19.99
CA VAL A 98 15.41 -16.40 20.20
C VAL A 98 14.32 -15.32 20.30
N ILE A 99 13.58 -15.15 19.21
CA ILE A 99 12.53 -14.13 19.12
C ILE A 99 11.21 -14.59 19.73
N ALA A 100 10.95 -15.91 19.77
CA ALA A 100 9.78 -16.48 20.43
C ALA A 100 10.04 -17.91 20.92
N ILE A 101 9.33 -18.31 21.97
CA ILE A 101 9.31 -19.68 22.50
C ILE A 101 7.86 -20.15 22.63
N ILE A 102 7.60 -21.38 22.19
CA ILE A 102 6.34 -22.10 22.45
C ILE A 102 6.65 -23.20 23.44
N ASP A 103 6.12 -23.11 24.67
CA ASP A 103 6.40 -24.03 25.75
C ASP A 103 5.11 -24.48 26.45
N THR A 104 4.55 -25.59 25.98
CA THR A 104 3.42 -26.25 26.66
C THR A 104 3.86 -27.23 27.75
N SER A 105 5.18 -27.41 27.97
CA SER A 105 5.74 -28.30 29.01
C SER A 105 5.80 -27.64 30.39
N GLY A 106 5.77 -26.31 30.44
CA GLY A 106 5.83 -25.53 31.67
C GLY A 106 7.25 -25.32 32.21
N LYS A 107 8.28 -25.49 31.37
CA LYS A 107 9.68 -25.24 31.73
C LYS A 107 9.93 -23.76 32.03
N TYR A 108 9.36 -22.87 31.24
CA TYR A 108 9.48 -21.42 31.37
C TYR A 108 8.17 -20.79 31.84
N LYS A 109 8.26 -19.88 32.83
CA LYS A 109 7.06 -19.22 33.40
C LYS A 109 6.91 -17.76 32.99
N ASN A 110 8.00 -17.12 32.59
CA ASN A 110 8.08 -15.71 32.24
C ASN A 110 9.14 -15.45 31.15
N LEU A 111 9.17 -14.21 30.63
CA LEU A 111 10.07 -13.81 29.54
C LEU A 111 11.54 -13.74 29.95
N GLU A 112 11.82 -13.42 31.21
CA GLU A 112 13.19 -13.28 31.74
C GLU A 112 13.90 -14.64 31.78
N GLU A 113 13.24 -15.66 32.35
CA GLU A 113 13.72 -17.05 32.37
C GLU A 113 13.92 -17.59 30.95
N ALA A 114 12.97 -17.28 30.07
CA ALA A 114 12.95 -17.72 28.68
C ALA A 114 13.93 -16.96 27.78
N ARG A 115 14.43 -15.79 28.22
CA ARG A 115 15.27 -14.86 27.46
C ARG A 115 14.73 -14.60 26.05
N THR A 116 13.43 -14.30 25.97
CA THR A 116 12.73 -14.07 24.70
C THR A 116 11.71 -12.94 24.83
N ARG A 117 11.24 -12.40 23.69
CA ARG A 117 10.22 -11.33 23.66
C ARG A 117 8.79 -11.85 23.59
N LEU A 118 8.60 -13.13 23.28
CA LEU A 118 7.29 -13.79 23.17
C LEU A 118 7.39 -15.21 23.70
N LEU A 119 6.60 -15.53 24.73
CA LEU A 119 6.45 -16.87 25.28
C LEU A 119 4.98 -17.29 25.19
N ILE A 120 4.70 -18.35 24.45
CA ILE A 120 3.38 -18.98 24.39
C ILE A 120 3.41 -20.22 25.29
N THR A 121 2.64 -20.20 26.36
CA THR A 121 2.48 -21.35 27.27
C THR A 121 1.19 -22.11 26.96
N LYS A 122 0.87 -23.09 27.81
CA LYS A 122 -0.35 -23.90 27.73
C LYS A 122 -1.65 -23.07 27.69
N ASP A 123 -1.71 -21.94 28.38
CA ASP A 123 -2.96 -21.20 28.66
C ASP A 123 -2.85 -19.69 28.43
N LYS A 124 -1.68 -19.18 28.05
CA LYS A 124 -1.45 -17.74 27.86
C LYS A 124 -0.30 -17.46 26.90
N ALA A 125 -0.34 -16.27 26.30
CA ALA A 125 0.79 -15.65 25.63
C ALA A 125 1.33 -14.52 26.51
N ILE A 126 2.63 -14.50 26.73
CA ILE A 126 3.36 -13.46 27.45
C ILE A 126 4.26 -12.78 26.42
N TYR A 127 4.21 -11.46 26.30
CA TYR A 127 5.01 -10.73 25.31
C TYR A 127 5.34 -9.32 25.78
N THR A 128 6.42 -8.76 25.22
CA THR A 128 6.79 -7.36 25.46
C THR A 128 6.20 -6.45 24.38
N ASP A 129 5.53 -5.37 24.78
CA ASP A 129 5.01 -4.32 23.90
C ASP A 129 5.43 -2.96 24.47
N ASN A 130 6.22 -2.19 23.71
CA ASN A 130 6.86 -0.95 24.16
C ASN A 130 7.51 -1.08 25.55
N GLU A 131 8.34 -2.12 25.73
CA GLU A 131 9.04 -2.46 26.98
C GLU A 131 8.14 -2.88 28.16
N VAL A 132 6.81 -2.89 27.98
CA VAL A 132 5.86 -3.37 28.99
C VAL A 132 5.51 -4.84 28.74
N ILE A 133 5.62 -5.67 29.78
CA ILE A 133 5.21 -7.07 29.72
C ILE A 133 3.68 -7.16 29.74
N LYS A 134 3.11 -7.79 28.72
CA LYS A 134 1.68 -8.09 28.60
C LYS A 134 1.44 -9.59 28.68
N ILE A 135 0.40 -9.97 29.41
CA ILE A 135 -0.05 -11.35 29.53
C ILE A 135 -1.47 -11.42 28.97
N LYS A 136 -1.68 -12.27 27.98
CA LYS A 136 -2.99 -12.54 27.40
C LYS A 136 -3.34 -14.02 27.58
N LYS A 137 -4.33 -14.31 28.43
CA LYS A 137 -4.88 -15.66 28.56
C LYS A 137 -5.57 -16.09 27.28
N ILE A 138 -5.43 -17.37 26.95
CA ILE A 138 -6.19 -17.99 25.87
C ILE A 138 -7.64 -18.16 26.37
N PRO A 139 -8.66 -17.71 25.63
CA PRO A 139 -10.05 -17.86 26.06
C PRO A 139 -10.46 -19.33 26.22
N GLU A 140 -11.27 -19.64 27.24
CA GLU A 140 -11.66 -21.01 27.62
C GLU A 140 -12.46 -21.76 26.53
N HIS A 141 -13.05 -21.07 25.56
CA HIS A 141 -13.77 -21.69 24.43
C HIS A 141 -13.01 -21.55 23.10
N PHE A 142 -11.77 -21.08 23.15
CA PHE A 142 -10.99 -20.90 21.93
C PHE A 142 -10.44 -22.24 21.48
N THR A 143 -10.76 -22.60 20.23
CA THR A 143 -10.24 -23.79 19.57
C THR A 143 -9.50 -23.38 18.30
N LEU A 144 -8.28 -23.89 18.13
CA LEU A 144 -7.44 -23.60 16.98
C LEU A 144 -6.54 -24.80 16.68
N ARG A 145 -6.42 -25.16 15.40
CA ARG A 145 -5.48 -26.18 14.94
C ARG A 145 -4.55 -25.55 13.92
N ILE A 146 -3.26 -25.58 14.22
CA ILE A 146 -2.20 -25.13 13.31
C ILE A 146 -1.34 -26.34 13.03
N ASN A 147 -1.31 -26.78 11.77
CA ASN A 147 -0.36 -27.77 11.30
C ASN A 147 0.77 -27.09 10.54
N ARG A 148 2.02 -27.52 10.75
CA ARG A 148 3.19 -26.96 10.06
C ARG A 148 3.07 -27.06 8.53
N ALA A 149 2.61 -28.20 8.01
CA ALA A 149 2.48 -28.43 6.57
C ALA A 149 1.41 -27.53 5.95
N GLU A 150 0.25 -27.43 6.59
CA GLU A 150 -0.84 -26.53 6.18
C GLU A 150 -0.42 -25.07 6.28
N THR A 151 0.31 -24.69 7.33
CA THR A 151 0.81 -23.31 7.51
C THR A 151 1.66 -22.87 6.32
N LYS A 152 2.56 -23.74 5.83
CA LYS A 152 3.36 -23.46 4.63
C LYS A 152 2.49 -23.22 3.41
N GLU A 153 1.57 -24.14 3.10
CA GLU A 153 0.71 -24.05 1.91
C GLU A 153 -0.21 -22.83 1.97
N VAL A 154 -0.89 -22.63 3.11
CA VAL A 154 -1.80 -21.51 3.32
C VAL A 154 -1.06 -20.18 3.22
N THR A 155 0.15 -20.06 3.78
CA THR A 155 0.95 -18.83 3.69
C THR A 155 1.29 -18.49 2.26
N LEU A 156 1.82 -19.45 1.48
CA LEU A 156 2.19 -19.20 0.08
C LEU A 156 0.98 -18.87 -0.78
N LYS A 157 -0.14 -19.60 -0.61
CA LYS A 157 -1.38 -19.34 -1.35
C LYS A 157 -1.97 -17.98 -1.02
N PHE A 158 -2.07 -17.64 0.27
CA PHE A 158 -2.60 -16.36 0.71
C PHE A 158 -1.74 -15.19 0.20
N MET A 159 -0.42 -15.26 0.36
CA MET A 159 0.50 -14.21 -0.10
C MET A 159 0.47 -14.07 -1.63
N GLY A 160 0.33 -15.19 -2.35
CA GLY A 160 0.18 -15.18 -3.81
C GLY A 160 -1.12 -14.54 -4.31
N TRP A 161 -2.18 -14.49 -3.49
CA TRP A 161 -3.47 -13.85 -3.82
C TRP A 161 -3.64 -12.46 -3.22
N LEU A 162 -2.75 -12.06 -2.29
CA LEU A 162 -2.85 -10.81 -1.55
C LEU A 162 -2.93 -9.58 -2.46
N TRP A 163 -2.28 -9.63 -3.63
CA TRP A 163 -2.31 -8.53 -4.62
C TRP A 163 -3.71 -8.21 -5.14
N ILE A 164 -4.63 -9.19 -5.20
CA ILE A 164 -6.02 -8.98 -5.65
C ILE A 164 -6.78 -8.06 -4.68
N ILE A 165 -6.44 -8.15 -3.40
CA ILE A 165 -7.02 -7.31 -2.33
C ILE A 165 -6.28 -5.97 -2.26
N LEU A 166 -4.95 -5.98 -2.37
CA LEU A 166 -4.14 -4.78 -2.26
C LEU A 166 -4.31 -3.83 -3.45
N LEU A 167 -4.51 -4.35 -4.67
CA LEU A 167 -4.64 -3.53 -5.87
C LEU A 167 -5.81 -2.51 -5.80
N PRO A 168 -7.07 -2.93 -5.56
CA PRO A 168 -8.18 -1.97 -5.44
C PRO A 168 -8.00 -1.03 -4.24
N LEU A 169 -7.40 -1.49 -3.14
CA LEU A 169 -7.09 -0.65 -1.99
C LEU A 169 -6.09 0.46 -2.35
N PHE A 170 -4.98 0.12 -3.01
CA PHE A 170 -3.97 1.09 -3.43
C PHE A 170 -4.51 2.09 -4.46
N ILE A 171 -5.30 1.62 -5.41
CA ILE A 171 -5.99 2.50 -6.37
C ILE A 171 -6.90 3.48 -5.62
N LEU A 172 -7.70 3.00 -4.66
CA LEU A 172 -8.63 3.83 -3.90
C LEU A 172 -7.89 4.87 -3.03
N VAL A 173 -6.90 4.44 -2.25
CA VAL A 173 -6.10 5.34 -1.39
C VAL A 173 -5.40 6.39 -2.25
N SER A 174 -4.79 5.98 -3.36
CA SER A 174 -4.15 6.90 -4.30
C SER A 174 -5.15 7.86 -4.94
N PHE A 175 -6.35 7.39 -5.27
CA PHE A 175 -7.40 8.24 -5.84
C PHE A 175 -7.85 9.31 -4.85
N LEU A 176 -8.12 8.93 -3.60
CA LEU A 176 -8.50 9.88 -2.54
C LEU A 176 -7.39 10.90 -2.29
N TYR A 177 -6.13 10.45 -2.23
CA TYR A 177 -4.97 11.33 -2.12
C TYR A 177 -4.90 12.34 -3.28
N ARG A 178 -5.01 11.87 -4.54
CA ARG A 178 -4.96 12.76 -5.72
C ARG A 178 -6.19 13.65 -5.85
N LEU A 179 -7.34 13.22 -5.34
CA LEU A 179 -8.55 14.04 -5.27
C LEU A 179 -8.34 15.23 -4.33
N ILE A 180 -7.87 14.97 -3.11
CA ILE A 180 -7.53 16.03 -2.13
C ILE A 180 -6.46 16.95 -2.70
N GLN A 181 -5.40 16.38 -3.28
CA GLN A 181 -4.34 17.16 -3.94
C GLN A 181 -4.89 18.06 -5.05
N SER A 182 -5.83 17.56 -5.87
CA SER A 182 -6.44 18.33 -6.96
C SER A 182 -7.26 19.51 -6.44
N ILE A 183 -7.97 19.35 -5.31
CA ILE A 183 -8.71 20.44 -4.66
C ILE A 183 -7.74 21.55 -4.25
N ILE A 184 -6.63 21.18 -3.58
CA ILE A 184 -5.60 22.13 -3.14
C ILE A 184 -4.93 22.81 -4.35
N TYR A 185 -4.54 22.03 -5.36
CA TYR A 185 -3.87 22.55 -6.55
C TYR A 185 -4.77 23.45 -7.40
N ALA A 186 -6.08 23.21 -7.42
CA ALA A 186 -7.02 24.08 -8.10
C ALA A 186 -7.12 25.48 -7.46
N ILE A 187 -6.78 25.63 -6.17
CA ILE A 187 -6.68 26.95 -5.52
C ILE A 187 -5.51 27.72 -6.15
N PHE A 188 -4.33 27.11 -6.25
CA PHE A 188 -3.19 27.70 -6.96
C PHE A 188 -3.50 27.97 -8.43
N GLY A 189 -4.20 27.04 -9.10
CA GLY A 189 -4.65 27.22 -10.47
C GLY A 189 -5.58 28.43 -10.65
N THR A 190 -6.46 28.69 -9.69
CA THR A 190 -7.37 29.84 -9.74
C THR A 190 -6.57 31.14 -9.61
N PHE A 191 -5.58 31.17 -8.71
CA PHE A 191 -4.64 32.28 -8.61
C PHE A 191 -3.87 32.52 -9.94
N PHE A 192 -3.36 31.46 -10.57
CA PHE A 192 -2.71 31.54 -11.87
C PHE A 192 -3.66 32.05 -12.99
N ALA A 193 -4.92 31.61 -12.98
CA ALA A 193 -5.92 32.07 -13.94
C ALA A 193 -6.18 33.58 -13.84
N VAL A 194 -6.29 34.10 -12.61
CA VAL A 194 -6.41 35.55 -12.36
C VAL A 194 -5.20 36.30 -12.88
N MET A 195 -3.97 35.87 -12.51
CA MET A 195 -2.74 36.53 -12.98
C MET A 195 -2.59 36.53 -14.51
N MET A 196 -3.11 35.50 -15.19
CA MET A 196 -3.05 35.40 -16.65
C MET A 196 -4.22 36.10 -17.37
N GLY A 197 -5.19 36.64 -16.64
CA GLY A 197 -6.40 37.24 -17.19
C GLY A 197 -7.33 36.23 -17.87
N VAL A 198 -7.39 34.99 -17.37
CA VAL A 198 -8.26 33.93 -17.88
C VAL A 198 -9.47 33.79 -16.97
N ASN A 199 -10.66 34.13 -17.46
CA ASN A 199 -11.91 33.97 -16.70
C ASN A 199 -12.34 32.49 -16.68
N THR A 200 -11.95 31.77 -15.62
CA THR A 200 -12.27 30.35 -15.46
C THR A 200 -12.79 30.08 -14.05
N PRO A 201 -13.99 29.50 -13.88
CA PRO A 201 -14.49 29.17 -12.55
C PRO A 201 -13.65 28.05 -11.91
N TYR A 202 -13.61 28.02 -10.58
CA TYR A 202 -12.85 27.02 -9.80
C TYR A 202 -13.13 25.58 -10.25
N ALA A 203 -14.40 25.24 -10.49
CA ALA A 203 -14.80 23.91 -10.97
C ALA A 203 -14.10 23.52 -12.28
N THR A 204 -13.86 24.47 -13.18
CA THR A 204 -13.13 24.23 -14.42
C THR A 204 -11.64 24.06 -14.16
N VAL A 205 -11.05 24.90 -13.30
CA VAL A 205 -9.64 24.77 -12.88
C VAL A 205 -9.39 23.42 -12.20
N PHE A 206 -10.34 22.94 -11.39
CA PHE A 206 -10.29 21.63 -10.76
C PHE A 206 -10.25 20.48 -11.77
N LYS A 207 -11.12 20.51 -12.79
CA LYS A 207 -11.06 19.53 -13.89
C LYS A 207 -9.72 19.58 -14.64
N LEU A 208 -9.22 20.78 -14.93
CA LEU A 208 -7.91 20.96 -15.58
C LEU A 208 -6.78 20.40 -14.72
N THR A 209 -6.83 20.61 -13.40
CA THR A 209 -5.85 20.12 -12.44
C THR A 209 -5.75 18.59 -12.47
N MET A 210 -6.88 17.88 -12.48
CA MET A 210 -6.87 16.42 -12.55
C MET A 210 -6.19 15.87 -13.80
N VAL A 211 -6.34 16.55 -14.94
CA VAL A 211 -5.65 16.17 -16.18
C VAL A 211 -4.19 16.61 -16.15
N ALA A 212 -3.89 17.80 -15.61
CA ALA A 212 -2.54 18.34 -15.47
C ALA A 212 -1.65 17.56 -14.49
N LEU A 213 -2.23 16.81 -13.55
CA LEU A 213 -1.48 15.88 -12.69
C LEU A 213 -0.93 14.67 -13.45
N THR A 214 -1.50 14.32 -14.60
CA THR A 214 -1.16 13.08 -15.33
C THR A 214 0.33 12.95 -15.63
N PRO A 215 1.02 13.96 -16.17
CA PRO A 215 2.45 13.82 -16.47
C PRO A 215 3.28 13.53 -15.21
N ALA A 216 2.98 14.20 -14.09
CA ALA A 216 3.66 13.96 -12.83
C ALA A 216 3.38 12.55 -12.28
N ILE A 217 2.14 12.07 -12.36
CA ILE A 217 1.76 10.70 -11.94
C ILE A 217 2.47 9.64 -12.80
N VAL A 218 2.47 9.82 -14.12
CA VAL A 218 3.09 8.86 -15.05
C VAL A 218 4.60 8.86 -14.88
N ILE A 219 5.23 10.02 -14.81
CA ILE A 219 6.69 10.13 -14.60
C ILE A 219 7.07 9.54 -13.24
N SER A 220 6.34 9.85 -12.16
CA SER A 220 6.64 9.27 -10.85
C SER A 220 6.52 7.74 -10.86
N THR A 221 5.50 7.21 -11.54
CA THR A 221 5.32 5.76 -11.68
C THR A 221 6.50 5.13 -12.42
N VAL A 222 6.97 5.75 -13.51
CA VAL A 222 8.12 5.25 -14.28
C VAL A 222 9.40 5.32 -13.45
N THR A 223 9.67 6.42 -12.74
CA THR A 223 10.88 6.54 -11.92
C THR A 223 10.88 5.54 -10.77
N ASP A 224 9.72 5.37 -10.11
CA ASP A 224 9.55 4.43 -9.01
C ASP A 224 9.70 2.98 -9.53
N TRP A 225 9.21 2.69 -10.73
CA TRP A 225 9.38 1.40 -11.41
C TRP A 225 10.84 1.06 -11.69
N PHE A 226 11.70 2.04 -11.94
CA PHE A 226 13.15 1.82 -12.09
C PHE A 226 13.94 1.95 -10.78
N GLY A 227 13.29 2.32 -9.67
CA GLY A 227 13.93 2.48 -8.37
C GLY A 227 14.80 3.73 -8.26
N TYR A 228 14.57 4.72 -9.13
CA TYR A 228 15.26 6.00 -9.04
C TYR A 228 14.62 6.86 -7.95
N GLY A 229 15.26 6.94 -6.80
CA GLY A 229 14.94 7.90 -5.76
C GLY A 229 15.72 9.20 -5.99
N PHE A 230 15.03 10.30 -6.25
CA PHE A 230 15.64 11.62 -6.26
C PHE A 230 15.46 12.31 -4.91
N TYR A 231 16.50 13.01 -4.45
CA TYR A 231 16.37 13.98 -3.38
C TYR A 231 15.32 15.03 -3.79
N HIS A 232 14.39 15.35 -2.89
CA HIS A 232 13.29 16.30 -3.12
C HIS A 232 12.30 15.94 -4.26
N HIS A 233 12.12 14.65 -4.59
CA HIS A 233 11.14 14.19 -5.60
C HIS A 233 9.73 14.78 -5.43
N MET A 234 9.27 14.99 -4.19
CA MET A 234 7.98 15.64 -3.92
C MET A 234 7.90 17.06 -4.51
N LEU A 235 8.96 17.85 -4.35
CA LEU A 235 9.04 19.21 -4.89
C LEU A 235 9.10 19.20 -6.41
N LEU A 236 9.84 18.26 -7.01
CA LEU A 236 9.91 18.10 -8.46
C LEU A 236 8.53 17.79 -9.06
N TYR A 237 7.80 16.83 -8.50
CA TYR A 237 6.45 16.49 -8.98
C TYR A 237 5.43 17.59 -8.72
N PHE A 238 5.58 18.35 -7.63
CA PHE A 238 4.80 19.55 -7.39
C PHE A 238 5.03 20.59 -8.49
N ILE A 239 6.29 20.96 -8.76
CA ILE A 239 6.65 21.95 -9.79
C ILE A 239 6.14 21.50 -11.17
N LEU A 240 6.33 20.23 -11.51
CA LEU A 240 5.85 19.67 -12.76
C LEU A 240 4.33 19.78 -12.89
N SER A 241 3.60 19.44 -11.83
CA SER A 241 2.13 19.58 -11.78
C SER A 241 1.69 21.04 -11.96
N MET A 242 2.40 21.98 -11.33
CA MET A 242 2.11 23.42 -11.48
C MET A 242 2.39 23.90 -12.91
N ALA A 243 3.49 23.47 -13.53
CA ALA A 243 3.82 23.83 -14.90
C ALA A 243 2.73 23.37 -15.89
N TYR A 244 2.26 22.12 -15.76
CA TYR A 244 1.18 21.60 -16.57
C TYR A 244 -0.17 22.25 -16.28
N LEU A 245 -0.45 22.63 -15.03
CA LEU A 245 -1.66 23.36 -14.67
C LEU A 245 -1.67 24.77 -15.29
N ILE A 246 -0.55 25.51 -15.20
CA ILE A 246 -0.38 26.81 -15.86
C ILE A 246 -0.58 26.67 -17.37
N TYR A 247 0.01 25.63 -17.98
CA TYR A 247 -0.18 25.32 -19.39
C TYR A 247 -1.66 25.08 -19.74
N ALA A 248 -2.35 24.27 -18.95
CA ALA A 248 -3.76 23.94 -19.12
C ALA A 248 -4.66 25.19 -19.02
N ILE A 249 -4.40 26.08 -18.06
CA ILE A 249 -5.14 27.33 -17.90
C ILE A 249 -4.88 28.26 -19.08
N ARG A 250 -3.61 28.44 -19.49
CA ARG A 250 -3.25 29.29 -20.62
C ARG A 250 -3.88 28.82 -21.93
N ALA A 251 -4.06 27.52 -22.12
CA ALA A 251 -4.76 26.97 -23.28
C ALA A 251 -6.21 27.47 -23.40
N ASN A 252 -6.83 27.91 -22.30
CA ASN A 252 -8.22 28.38 -22.22
C ASN A 252 -8.35 29.92 -22.27
N LYS A 253 -7.27 30.70 -22.47
CA LYS A 253 -7.31 32.18 -22.45
C LYS A 253 -8.21 32.82 -23.51
N ASN A 254 -8.33 32.19 -24.68
CA ASN A 254 -9.13 32.71 -25.81
C ASN A 254 -10.14 31.65 -26.30
N ALA A 255 -10.51 30.71 -25.43
CA ALA A 255 -11.33 29.56 -25.81
C ALA A 255 -12.81 29.85 -25.56
#